data_AF-A0A7C4VZQ0-F1
#
_entry.id   AF-A0A7C4VZQ0-F1
#
_cell.length_a   1.000
_cell.length_b   1.000
_cell.length_c   1.000
_cell.angle_alpha   90.00
_cell.angle_beta   90.00
_cell.angle_gamma   90.00
#
_symmetry.space_group_name_H-M   'P 1'
#
loop_
_entity.id
_entity.type
_entity.pdbx_description
1 polymer ?
#
loop_
_entity_poly.entity_id
_entity_poly.type
_entity_poly.pdbx_seq_one_letter_code
_entity_poly.pdbx_strand_id
1 'polypeptide(L)'
;MGVKGGLQMKTGTKWVLAVGAAALVAGGGLAWAEADKPSDGGCAAGGRARWGQGFRMRLGERLGLTEEQRGQMKAVWESQRSEIQPLVDKLLSERKALREAIQAEAFNESAIRAQAAEVAAVEADLAVARAKLMQELKPLLSAEQKQRLQELKAQAEKRGAAWRERIAQRRAQE
;
A
#
# COMPACT_ATOMS: atom_id res chain seq x y z
N MET A 1 40.86 3.90 -43.80
CA MET A 1 39.54 3.27 -44.04
C MET A 1 39.12 2.63 -42.72
N GLY A 2 37.99 2.89 -42.06
CA GLY A 2 36.80 3.67 -42.33
C GLY A 2 35.83 3.38 -41.18
N VAL A 3 35.61 4.38 -40.33
CA VAL A 3 34.42 4.77 -39.53
C VAL A 3 33.40 3.72 -39.01
N LYS A 4 32.96 3.99 -37.76
CA LYS A 4 31.62 3.81 -37.12
C LYS A 4 31.56 2.65 -36.12
N GLY A 5 31.00 2.80 -34.92
CA GLY A 5 30.26 3.91 -34.32
C GLY A 5 29.94 3.55 -32.86
N GLY A 6 29.88 4.57 -32.00
CA GLY A 6 29.52 4.38 -30.60
C GLY A 6 28.08 3.93 -30.42
N LEU A 7 27.84 3.12 -29.38
CA LEU A 7 26.51 2.98 -28.81
C LEU A 7 26.60 3.23 -27.31
N GLN A 8 25.87 4.25 -26.89
CA GLN A 8 25.73 4.67 -25.51
C GLN A 8 25.09 3.57 -24.66
N MET A 9 25.69 3.29 -23.50
CA MET A 9 25.02 2.53 -22.45
C MET A 9 23.91 3.39 -21.85
N LYS A 10 22.66 3.13 -22.27
CA LYS A 10 21.47 3.70 -21.65
C LYS A 10 21.35 3.15 -20.23
N THR A 11 21.53 4.01 -19.24
CA THR A 11 21.29 3.72 -17.82
C THR A 11 19.81 3.40 -17.62
N GLY A 12 19.50 2.11 -17.50
CA GLY A 12 18.15 1.66 -17.15
C GLY A 12 17.81 2.05 -15.72
N THR A 13 17.06 3.14 -15.55
CA THR A 13 16.47 3.57 -14.27
C THR A 13 15.57 2.46 -13.72
N LYS A 14 16.08 1.75 -12.70
CA LYS A 14 15.37 0.67 -12.00
C LYS A 14 14.20 1.27 -11.22
N TRP A 15 12.98 0.97 -11.64
CA TRP A 15 11.78 1.22 -10.84
C TRP A 15 11.73 0.21 -9.69
N VAL A 16 12.32 0.58 -8.55
CA VAL A 16 12.15 -0.18 -7.30
C VAL A 16 10.95 0.39 -6.59
N LEU A 17 9.82 -0.32 -6.64
CA LEU A 17 8.70 -0.08 -5.74
C LEU A 17 9.11 -0.58 -4.35
N ALA A 18 9.51 0.35 -3.48
CA ALA A 18 9.75 0.06 -2.08
C ALA A 18 8.41 -0.28 -1.39
N VAL A 19 8.15 -1.58 -1.22
CA VAL A 19 7.13 -2.07 -0.29
C VAL A 19 7.80 -2.12 1.08
N GLY A 20 7.53 -1.10 1.89
CA GLY A 20 8.10 -0.96 3.23
C GLY A 20 7.46 -1.94 4.22
N ALA A 21 8.31 -2.66 4.95
CA ALA A 21 7.96 -3.31 6.20
C ALA A 21 8.83 -2.71 7.31
N ALA A 22 8.22 -1.86 8.14
CA ALA A 22 8.76 -1.50 9.45
C ALA A 22 7.62 -1.70 10.46
N ALA A 23 7.45 -2.94 10.89
CA ALA A 23 6.62 -3.28 12.04
C ALA A 23 7.41 -2.90 13.30
N LEU A 24 7.04 -1.77 13.91
CA LEU A 24 7.51 -1.43 15.26
C LEU A 24 6.40 -1.77 16.25
N VAL A 25 6.71 -2.79 17.05
CA VAL A 25 6.03 -3.16 18.29
C VAL A 25 6.01 -1.95 19.22
N ALA A 26 4.83 -1.57 19.72
CA ALA A 26 4.70 -0.69 20.89
C ALA A 26 3.75 -1.38 21.87
N GLY A 27 4.34 -2.11 22.82
CA GLY A 27 3.67 -2.60 24.01
C GLY A 27 3.51 -1.47 25.03
N GLY A 28 2.34 -1.40 25.66
CA GLY A 28 2.02 -0.41 26.69
C GLY A 28 2.61 -0.78 28.05
N GLY A 29 2.89 0.26 28.85
CA GLY A 29 3.13 0.22 30.29
C GLY A 29 2.34 1.34 30.96
N LEU A 30 1.79 1.06 32.13
CA LEU A 30 0.68 1.72 32.84
C LEU A 30 0.99 3.14 33.38
N ALA A 31 0.02 4.06 33.26
CA ALA A 31 -0.25 5.12 34.25
C ALA A 31 -1.66 5.73 34.03
N TRP A 32 -2.47 5.74 35.08
CA TRP A 32 -3.81 6.32 35.11
C TRP A 32 -3.73 7.85 35.31
N ALA A 33 -4.43 8.63 34.49
CA ALA A 33 -5.08 9.90 34.86
C ALA A 33 -5.82 10.50 33.67
N GLU A 34 -7.14 10.61 33.81
CA GLU A 34 -8.01 11.68 33.31
C GLU A 34 -7.54 12.50 32.09
N ALA A 35 -7.99 12.11 30.90
CA ALA A 35 -8.17 13.05 29.80
C ALA A 35 -9.27 12.52 28.86
N ASP A 36 -10.50 12.87 29.20
CA ASP A 36 -11.67 12.75 28.36
C ASP A 36 -11.48 13.59 27.08
N LYS A 37 -10.94 12.98 26.02
CA LYS A 37 -11.04 13.41 24.62
C LYS A 37 -10.94 12.17 23.72
N PRO A 38 -11.99 11.79 22.98
CA PRO A 38 -11.85 10.77 21.94
C PRO A 38 -10.95 11.37 20.86
N SER A 39 -9.69 10.95 20.82
CA SER A 39 -8.86 11.21 19.67
C SER A 39 -9.30 10.24 18.57
N ASP A 40 -9.80 10.81 17.48
CA ASP A 40 -10.16 10.14 16.23
C ASP A 40 -8.91 9.54 15.52
N GLY A 41 -8.16 8.72 16.24
CA GLY A 41 -6.99 7.97 15.78
C GLY A 41 -7.34 6.53 15.45
N GLY A 42 -8.47 6.31 14.77
CA GLY A 42 -8.94 4.99 14.38
C GLY A 42 -7.98 4.29 13.40
N CYS A 43 -7.04 3.51 13.91
CA CYS A 43 -6.34 2.47 13.15
C CYS A 43 -7.02 1.10 13.24
N ALA A 44 -8.21 1.01 13.86
CA ALA A 44 -8.91 -0.25 14.10
C ALA A 44 -10.17 -0.49 13.24
N ALA A 45 -10.61 0.48 12.42
CA ALA A 45 -11.83 0.32 11.61
C ALA A 45 -11.70 0.99 10.24
N GLY A 46 -11.06 0.35 9.27
CA GLY A 46 -10.92 0.96 7.93
C GLY A 46 -10.43 0.06 6.80
N GLY A 47 -10.31 -1.25 7.01
CA GLY A 47 -9.77 -2.19 6.01
C GLY A 47 -10.52 -2.18 4.67
N ARG A 48 -11.82 -1.86 4.67
CA ARG A 48 -12.65 -1.78 3.45
C ARG A 48 -12.52 -0.44 2.70
N ALA A 49 -12.26 0.65 3.39
CA ALA A 49 -12.26 2.00 2.77
C ALA A 49 -10.92 2.35 2.10
N ARG A 50 -9.80 1.81 2.60
CA ARG A 50 -8.47 2.22 2.16
C ARG A 50 -7.90 1.46 0.96
N TRP A 51 -8.37 0.24 0.69
CA TRP A 51 -7.79 -0.62 -0.35
C TRP A 51 -8.50 -0.58 -1.71
N GLY A 52 -9.79 -0.23 -1.76
CA GLY A 52 -10.58 -0.41 -2.98
C GLY A 52 -11.14 0.89 -3.52
N GLN A 53 -12.12 1.47 -2.82
CA GLN A 53 -12.98 2.49 -3.41
C GLN A 53 -12.54 3.93 -3.07
N GLY A 54 -12.20 4.19 -1.80
CA GLY A 54 -11.87 5.54 -1.34
C GLY A 54 -10.55 6.08 -1.86
N PHE A 55 -9.54 5.22 -2.03
CA PHE A 55 -8.28 5.59 -2.67
C PHE A 55 -8.45 5.84 -4.18
N ARG A 56 -9.26 5.02 -4.87
CA ARG A 56 -9.52 5.15 -6.32
C ARG A 56 -10.25 6.42 -6.68
N MET A 57 -11.33 6.75 -5.96
CA MET A 57 -12.11 7.96 -6.23
C MET A 57 -11.25 9.22 -6.03
N ARG A 58 -10.51 9.29 -4.92
CA ARG A 58 -9.62 10.42 -4.63
C ARG A 58 -8.46 10.54 -5.62
N LEU A 59 -7.91 9.43 -6.12
CA LEU A 59 -6.84 9.48 -7.11
C LEU A 59 -7.38 9.88 -8.49
N GLY A 60 -8.55 9.38 -8.88
CA GLY A 60 -9.20 9.71 -10.14
C GLY A 60 -9.59 11.18 -10.25
N GLU A 61 -10.08 11.78 -9.15
CA GLU A 61 -10.33 13.22 -9.05
C GLU A 61 -9.03 14.03 -9.14
N ARG A 62 -7.97 13.61 -8.44
CA ARG A 62 -6.66 14.29 -8.47
C ARG A 62 -5.96 14.21 -9.82
N LEU A 63 -6.27 13.19 -10.62
CA LEU A 63 -5.77 13.02 -11.98
C LEU A 63 -6.69 13.65 -13.03
N GLY A 64 -7.87 14.17 -12.64
CA GLY A 64 -8.81 14.75 -13.59
C GLY A 64 -9.28 13.75 -14.65
N LEU A 65 -9.64 12.52 -14.24
CA LEU A 65 -10.12 11.51 -15.18
C LEU A 65 -11.46 11.88 -15.80
N THR A 66 -11.56 11.79 -17.13
CA THR A 66 -12.81 11.96 -17.88
C THR A 66 -13.80 10.83 -17.55
N GLU A 67 -15.09 11.04 -17.86
CA GLU A 67 -16.10 9.99 -17.67
C GLU A 67 -15.80 8.73 -18.48
N GLU A 68 -15.33 8.90 -19.72
CA GLU A 68 -14.92 7.80 -20.61
C GLU A 68 -13.75 7.00 -20.00
N GLN A 69 -12.72 7.69 -19.50
CA GLN A 69 -11.61 7.05 -18.79
C GLN A 69 -12.12 6.29 -17.57
N ARG A 70 -13.01 6.89 -16.75
CA ARG A 70 -13.60 6.23 -15.58
C ARG A 70 -14.38 4.97 -15.97
N GLY A 71 -15.12 5.01 -17.08
CA GLY A 71 -15.82 3.85 -17.64
C GLY A 71 -14.87 2.73 -18.03
N GLN A 72 -13.80 3.04 -18.77
CA GLN A 72 -12.78 2.06 -19.17
C GLN A 72 -12.05 1.46 -17.96
N MET A 73 -11.69 2.29 -16.97
CA MET A 73 -11.07 1.81 -15.73
C MET A 73 -12.01 0.92 -14.91
N LYS A 74 -13.32 1.16 -14.97
CA LYS A 74 -14.31 0.30 -14.32
C LYS A 74 -14.38 -1.06 -15.01
N ALA A 75 -14.42 -1.09 -16.34
CA ALA A 75 -14.43 -2.34 -17.11
C ALA A 75 -13.19 -3.21 -16.83
N VAL A 76 -11.99 -2.60 -16.80
CA VAL A 76 -10.73 -3.28 -16.42
C VAL A 76 -10.78 -3.83 -14.98
N TRP A 77 -11.49 -3.16 -14.08
CA TRP A 77 -11.69 -3.69 -12.72
C TRP A 77 -12.65 -4.87 -12.70
N GLU A 78 -13.74 -4.77 -13.46
CA GLU A 78 -14.76 -5.80 -13.54
C GLU A 78 -14.14 -7.10 -14.09
N SER A 79 -13.28 -7.00 -15.11
CA SER A 79 -12.58 -8.16 -15.70
C SER A 79 -11.59 -8.81 -14.72
N GLN A 80 -10.93 -8.02 -13.88
CA GLN A 80 -9.94 -8.49 -12.91
C GLN A 80 -10.57 -8.84 -11.54
N ARG A 81 -11.87 -8.60 -11.36
CA ARG A 81 -12.55 -8.79 -10.08
C ARG A 81 -12.53 -10.24 -9.62
N SER A 82 -12.73 -11.18 -10.53
CA SER A 82 -12.73 -12.62 -10.22
C SER A 82 -11.39 -13.13 -9.72
N GLU A 83 -10.27 -12.53 -10.15
CA GLU A 83 -8.91 -12.85 -9.67
C GLU A 83 -8.62 -12.18 -8.31
N ILE A 84 -9.05 -10.91 -8.14
CA ILE A 84 -8.68 -10.10 -6.97
C ILE A 84 -9.58 -10.37 -5.75
N GLN A 85 -10.90 -10.53 -5.96
CA GLN A 85 -11.86 -10.72 -4.88
C GLN A 85 -11.52 -11.89 -3.94
N PRO A 86 -11.23 -13.12 -4.43
CA PRO A 86 -10.90 -14.22 -3.54
C PRO A 86 -9.61 -13.99 -2.74
N LEU A 87 -8.62 -13.29 -3.31
CA LEU A 87 -7.40 -12.91 -2.59
C LEU A 87 -7.67 -11.91 -1.45
N VAL A 88 -8.59 -10.97 -1.66
CA VAL A 88 -9.00 -10.03 -0.61
C VAL A 88 -9.74 -10.75 0.50
N ASP A 89 -10.67 -11.64 0.16
CA ASP A 89 -11.43 -12.40 1.14
C ASP A 89 -10.51 -13.33 1.95
N LYS A 90 -9.56 -13.99 1.28
CA LYS A 90 -8.51 -14.78 1.94
C LYS A 90 -7.67 -13.92 2.88
N LEU A 91 -7.18 -12.75 2.44
CA LEU A 91 -6.38 -11.86 3.28
C LEU A 91 -7.12 -11.42 4.56
N LEU A 92 -8.43 -11.13 4.44
CA LEU A 92 -9.25 -10.78 5.59
C LEU A 92 -9.38 -11.94 6.58
N SER A 93 -9.58 -13.16 6.07
CA SER A 93 -9.60 -14.38 6.86
C SER A 93 -8.27 -14.61 7.58
N GLU A 94 -7.14 -14.60 6.85
CA GLU A 94 -5.81 -14.85 7.44
C GLU A 94 -5.43 -13.80 8.49
N ARG A 95 -5.79 -12.53 8.27
CA ARG A 95 -5.58 -11.47 9.27
C ARG A 95 -6.47 -11.61 10.49
N LYS A 96 -7.67 -12.20 10.35
CA LYS A 96 -8.53 -12.54 11.50
C LYS A 96 -7.87 -13.66 12.30
N ALA A 97 -7.46 -14.74 11.64
CA ALA A 97 -6.77 -15.86 12.28
C ALA A 97 -5.46 -15.42 12.97
N LEU A 98 -4.68 -14.52 12.34
CA LEU A 98 -3.48 -13.97 12.98
C LEU A 98 -3.81 -13.20 14.26
N ARG A 99 -4.87 -12.38 14.26
CA ARG A 99 -5.30 -11.66 15.47
C ARG A 99 -5.74 -12.62 16.57
N GLU A 100 -6.46 -13.67 16.21
CA GLU A 100 -6.90 -14.71 17.16
C GLU A 100 -5.70 -15.44 17.77
N ALA A 101 -4.71 -15.83 16.95
CA ALA A 101 -3.48 -16.48 17.43
C ALA A 101 -2.66 -15.58 18.37
N ILE A 102 -2.65 -14.27 18.13
CA ILE A 102 -1.98 -13.28 19.00
C ILE A 102 -2.75 -13.07 20.31
N GLN A 103 -4.08 -13.16 20.29
CA GLN A 103 -4.95 -12.94 21.46
C GLN A 103 -5.23 -14.22 22.26
N ALA A 104 -4.68 -15.35 21.85
CA ALA A 104 -4.82 -16.61 22.56
C ALA A 104 -4.22 -16.51 23.98
N GLU A 105 -4.86 -17.18 24.94
CA GLU A 105 -4.43 -17.20 26.34
C GLU A 105 -3.03 -17.79 26.50
N ALA A 106 -2.72 -18.84 25.74
CA ALA A 106 -1.38 -19.43 25.69
C ALA A 106 -0.56 -18.83 24.55
N PHE A 107 0.60 -18.26 24.90
CA PHE A 107 1.56 -17.79 23.92
C PHE A 107 2.14 -18.97 23.11
N ASN A 108 1.94 -18.95 21.79
CA ASN A 108 2.52 -19.91 20.87
C ASN A 108 3.20 -19.19 19.72
N GLU A 109 4.50 -18.95 19.85
CA GLU A 109 5.31 -18.25 18.84
C GLU A 109 5.27 -18.95 17.48
N SER A 110 5.34 -20.28 17.45
CA SER A 110 5.36 -21.06 16.21
C SER A 110 4.05 -20.88 15.44
N ALA A 111 2.90 -20.94 16.12
CA ALA A 111 1.60 -20.72 15.51
C ALA A 111 1.44 -19.27 14.98
N ILE A 112 1.89 -18.28 15.74
CA ILE A 112 1.85 -16.87 15.31
C ILE A 112 2.73 -16.66 14.07
N ARG A 113 3.95 -17.20 14.05
CA ARG A 113 4.86 -17.10 12.89
C ARG A 113 4.28 -17.81 11.66
N ALA A 114 3.70 -19.00 11.83
CA ALA A 114 3.06 -19.74 10.74
C ALA A 114 1.89 -18.94 10.14
N GLN A 115 0.99 -18.42 10.99
CA GLN A 115 -0.15 -17.64 10.54
C GLN A 115 0.26 -16.30 9.89
N ALA A 116 1.35 -15.68 10.37
CA ALA A 116 1.92 -14.49 9.74
C ALA A 116 2.49 -14.79 8.35
N ALA A 117 3.08 -15.97 8.14
CA ALA A 117 3.57 -16.40 6.84
C ALA A 117 2.43 -16.57 5.82
N GLU A 118 1.27 -17.11 6.24
CA GLU A 118 0.08 -17.20 5.40
C GLU A 118 -0.43 -15.83 4.98
N VAL A 119 -0.49 -14.86 5.91
CA VAL A 119 -0.84 -13.47 5.58
C VAL A 119 0.13 -12.91 4.53
N ALA A 120 1.44 -13.11 4.71
CA ALA A 120 2.46 -12.61 3.80
C ALA A 120 2.35 -13.22 2.39
N ALA A 121 2.04 -14.52 2.28
CA ALA A 121 1.83 -15.18 1.00
C ALA A 121 0.68 -14.54 0.22
N VAL A 122 -0.47 -14.31 0.86
CA VAL A 122 -1.63 -13.67 0.22
C VAL A 122 -1.32 -12.22 -0.17
N GLU A 123 -0.56 -11.50 0.65
CA GLU A 123 -0.13 -10.13 0.33
C GLU A 123 0.77 -10.08 -0.91
N ALA A 124 1.64 -11.08 -1.10
CA ALA A 124 2.49 -11.21 -2.27
C ALA A 124 1.66 -11.43 -3.54
N ASP A 125 0.72 -12.36 -3.52
CA ASP A 125 -0.19 -12.63 -4.65
C ASP A 125 -0.99 -11.38 -5.02
N LEU A 126 -1.51 -10.69 -4.01
CA LEU A 126 -2.29 -9.47 -4.20
C LEU A 126 -1.42 -8.31 -4.71
N ALA A 127 -0.13 -8.27 -4.40
CA ALA A 127 0.81 -7.30 -5.00
C ALA A 127 0.99 -7.56 -6.51
N VAL A 128 1.12 -8.82 -6.91
CA VAL A 128 1.21 -9.20 -8.33
C VAL A 128 -0.08 -8.85 -9.07
N ALA A 129 -1.25 -9.19 -8.51
CA ALA A 129 -2.54 -8.86 -9.12
C ALA A 129 -2.73 -7.34 -9.31
N ARG A 130 -2.33 -6.53 -8.32
CA ARG A 130 -2.32 -5.06 -8.44
C ARG A 130 -1.36 -4.58 -9.52
N ALA A 131 -0.19 -5.20 -9.66
CA ALA A 131 0.76 -4.83 -10.70
C ALA A 131 0.19 -5.08 -12.10
N LYS A 132 -0.43 -6.24 -12.34
CA LYS A 132 -1.14 -6.54 -13.59
C LYS A 132 -2.21 -5.50 -13.90
N LEU A 133 -3.06 -5.22 -12.92
CA LEU A 133 -4.12 -4.22 -13.02
C LEU A 133 -3.59 -2.83 -13.39
N MET A 134 -2.48 -2.40 -12.76
CA MET A 134 -1.85 -1.12 -13.09
C MET A 134 -1.28 -1.08 -14.51
N GLN A 135 -0.78 -2.20 -15.04
CA GLN A 135 -0.31 -2.28 -16.42
C GLN A 135 -1.45 -2.09 -17.43
N GLU A 136 -2.64 -2.61 -17.13
CA GLU A 136 -3.82 -2.44 -17.99
C GLU A 136 -4.41 -1.02 -17.91
N LEU A 137 -4.34 -0.37 -16.75
CA LEU A 137 -4.83 1.00 -16.59
C LEU A 137 -3.91 2.07 -17.15
N LYS A 138 -2.60 1.90 -17.01
CA LYS A 138 -1.63 2.95 -17.31
C LYS A 138 -1.75 3.49 -18.74
N PRO A 139 -2.08 2.68 -19.77
CA PRO A 139 -2.36 3.18 -21.12
C PRO A 139 -3.53 4.16 -21.20
N LEU A 140 -4.55 4.02 -20.33
CA LEU A 140 -5.75 4.88 -20.34
C LEU A 140 -5.47 6.31 -19.87
N LEU A 141 -4.35 6.53 -19.19
CA LEU A 141 -3.93 7.86 -18.71
C LEU A 141 -3.20 8.64 -19.80
N SER A 142 -3.53 9.93 -19.93
CA SER A 142 -2.78 10.86 -20.79
C SER A 142 -1.34 11.05 -20.30
N ALA A 143 -0.48 11.63 -21.15
CA ALA A 143 0.90 11.94 -20.76
C ALA A 143 0.95 12.90 -19.56
N GLU A 144 0.11 13.93 -19.57
CA GLU A 144 -0.02 14.90 -18.48
C GLU A 144 -0.51 14.24 -17.18
N GLN A 145 -1.49 13.34 -17.26
CA GLN A 145 -1.99 12.59 -16.10
C GLN A 145 -0.92 11.65 -15.52
N LYS A 146 -0.09 11.02 -16.38
CA LYS A 146 1.06 10.21 -15.94
C LYS A 146 2.10 11.06 -15.23
N GLN A 147 2.38 12.26 -15.72
CA GLN A 147 3.29 13.20 -15.07
C GLN A 147 2.72 13.65 -13.72
N ARG A 148 1.44 13.99 -13.66
CA ARG A 148 0.76 14.36 -12.40
C ARG A 148 0.81 13.22 -11.37
N LEU A 149 0.65 11.98 -11.82
CA LEU A 149 0.79 10.81 -10.95
C LEU A 149 2.21 10.70 -10.36
N GLN A 150 3.25 11.02 -11.12
CA GLN A 150 4.62 11.02 -10.62
C GLN A 150 4.85 12.13 -9.59
N GLU A 151 4.33 13.33 -9.84
CA GLU A 151 4.41 14.44 -8.87
C GLU A 151 3.74 14.10 -7.54
N LEU A 152 2.54 13.51 -7.59
CA LEU A 152 1.82 13.08 -6.41
C LEU A 152 2.60 12.03 -5.61
N LYS A 153 3.30 11.11 -6.31
CA LYS A 153 4.18 10.12 -5.66
C LYS A 153 5.37 10.80 -4.96
N ALA A 154 6.08 11.69 -5.66
CA ALA A 154 7.21 12.42 -5.08
C ALA A 154 6.79 13.26 -3.86
N GLN A 155 5.61 13.88 -3.89
CA GLN A 155 5.07 14.61 -2.73
C GLN A 155 4.76 13.68 -1.56
N ALA A 156 4.18 12.50 -1.82
CA ALA A 156 3.90 11.51 -0.78
C ALA A 156 5.19 10.99 -0.13
N GLU A 157 6.24 10.76 -0.92
CA GLU A 157 7.56 10.34 -0.42
C GLU A 157 8.19 11.40 0.49
N LYS A 158 8.17 12.67 0.08
CA LYS A 158 8.65 13.80 0.90
C LYS A 158 7.90 13.90 2.22
N ARG A 159 6.57 13.79 2.20
CA ARG A 159 5.75 13.78 3.42
C ARG A 159 6.09 12.60 4.33
N GLY A 160 6.30 11.42 3.75
CA GLY A 160 6.72 10.23 4.50
C GLY A 160 8.10 10.41 5.14
N ALA A 161 9.06 11.00 4.42
CA ALA A 161 10.38 11.31 4.95
C ALA A 161 10.32 12.30 6.12
N ALA A 162 9.61 13.42 5.95
CA ALA A 162 9.43 14.41 7.01
C ALA A 162 8.72 13.82 8.25
N TRP A 163 7.74 12.95 8.04
CA TRP A 163 7.09 12.24 9.15
C TRP A 163 8.07 11.34 9.92
N ARG A 164 8.91 10.57 9.21
CA ARG A 164 9.94 9.71 9.84
C ARG A 164 10.95 10.53 10.64
N GLU A 165 11.41 11.65 10.09
CA GLU A 165 12.32 12.56 10.76
C GLU A 165 11.72 13.12 12.06
N ARG A 166 10.46 13.56 12.00
CA ARG A 166 9.74 14.04 13.20
C ARG A 166 9.59 12.97 14.27
N ILE A 167 9.34 11.71 13.88
CA ILE A 167 9.27 10.59 14.83
C ILE A 167 10.65 10.32 15.45
N ALA A 168 11.72 10.37 14.65
CA ALA A 168 13.08 10.19 15.15
C ALA A 168 13.48 11.30 16.15
N GLN A 169 13.15 12.55 15.85
CA GLN A 169 13.39 13.68 16.76
C GLN A 169 12.66 13.54 18.10
N ARG A 170 11.40 13.09 18.08
CA ARG A 170 10.63 12.84 19.32
C ARG A 170 11.27 11.76 20.19
N ARG A 171 11.72 10.66 19.58
CA ARG A 171 12.40 9.57 20.29
C ARG A 171 13.76 9.95 20.87
N ALA A 172 14.42 10.98 20.33
CA ALA A 172 15.70 11.47 20.83
C ALA A 172 15.55 12.48 21.99
N GLN A 173 14.33 12.92 22.27
CA GLN A 173 13.99 13.87 23.35
C GLN A 173 13.36 13.18 24.57
N GLU A 174 13.08 11.89 24.47
CA GLU A 174 12.64 10.99 25.56
C GLU A 174 13.84 10.24 26.13
#